data_AF-A0A497C0Z7-F1
#
_entry.id   AF-A0A497C0Z7-F1
#
_cell.length_a   1.000
_cell.length_b   1.000
_cell.length_c   1.000
_cell.angle_alpha   90.00
_cell.angle_beta   90.00
_cell.angle_gamma   90.00
#
_symmetry.space_group_name_H-M   'P 1'
#
loop_
_entity.id
_entity.type
_entity.pdbx_description
1 polymer ?
#
loop_
_entity_poly.entity_id
_entity_poly.type
_entity_poly.pdbx_seq_one_letter_code
_entity_poly.pdbx_strand_id
1 'polypeptide(L)' 'MTNDRLLWWAYLHTDTRTIQVKRFFDHRDIAEARESSFVGQVIGPFEAKDRDAALAKARNSLK' A
#
# COMPACT_ATOMS: atom_id res chain seq x y z
N MET A 1 -24.22 -4.96 11.32
CA MET A 1 -22.97 -4.17 11.29
C MET A 1 -22.18 -4.66 10.10
N THR A 2 -22.20 -3.91 8.99
CA THR A 2 -21.45 -4.27 7.79
C THR A 2 -19.97 -4.14 8.14
N ASN A 3 -19.29 -5.27 8.25
CA ASN A 3 -17.87 -5.34 8.55
C ASN A 3 -17.11 -4.99 7.27
N ASP A 4 -17.20 -3.73 6.84
CA ASP A 4 -16.47 -3.17 5.71
C ASP A 4 -14.97 -3.26 6.04
N ARG A 5 -14.37 -4.37 5.61
CA ARG A 5 -12.93 -4.62 5.75
C ARG A 5 -12.21 -3.59 4.89
N LEU A 6 -11.68 -2.55 5.55
CA LEU A 6 -10.88 -1.54 4.87
C LEU A 6 -9.59 -2.19 4.38
N LEU A 7 -9.52 -2.35 3.06
CA LEU A 7 -8.33 -2.82 2.38
C LEU A 7 -7.42 -1.63 2.05
N TRP A 8 -6.14 -1.85 2.22
CA TRP A 8 -5.08 -0.88 1.99
C TRP A 8 -3.98 -1.52 1.16
N TRP A 9 -3.28 -0.72 0.39
CA TRP A 9 -2.08 -1.14 -0.31
C TRP A 9 -1.00 -0.10 -0.05
N ALA A 10 0.25 -0.52 -0.25
CA ALA A 10 1.40 0.33 0.02
C ALA A 10 2.45 0.18 -1.06
N TYR A 11 3.29 1.19 -1.20
CA TYR A 11 4.42 1.12 -2.10
C TYR A 11 5.61 1.93 -1.59
N LEU A 12 6.82 1.50 -1.96
CA LEU A 12 8.07 2.17 -1.66
C LEU A 12 8.52 2.96 -2.89
N HIS A 13 8.73 4.27 -2.72
CA HIS A 13 9.41 5.07 -3.74
C HIS A 13 10.89 4.69 -3.81
N THR A 14 11.40 4.44 -5.02
CA THR A 14 12.82 4.09 -5.26
C THR A 14 13.75 5.22 -4.85
N ASP A 15 13.45 6.45 -5.30
CA ASP A 15 14.32 7.62 -5.13
C ASP A 15 14.35 8.13 -3.69
N THR A 16 13.17 8.36 -3.10
CA THR A 16 13.05 8.99 -1.78
C THR A 16 13.02 7.99 -0.63
N ARG A 17 13.01 6.67 -0.93
CA ARG A 17 12.82 5.58 0.03
C ARG A 17 11.63 5.80 0.98
N THR A 18 10.63 6.55 0.51
CA THR A 18 9.44 6.88 1.29
C THR A 18 8.34 5.87 1.02
N ILE A 19 7.69 5.42 2.10
CA ILE A 19 6.57 4.49 2.04
C ILE A 19 5.28 5.29 1.96
N GLN A 20 4.48 4.99 0.94
CA GLN A 20 3.14 5.54 0.77
C GLN A 20 2.10 4.45 0.96
N VAL A 21 0.98 4.81 1.60
CA VAL A 21 -0.16 3.93 1.81
C VAL A 21 -1.43 4.57 1.27
N LYS A 22 -2.24 3.77 0.58
CA LYS A 22 -3.50 4.19 -0.03
C LYS A 22 -4.58 3.14 0.25
N ARG A 23 -5.84 3.57 0.25
CA ARG A 23 -6.97 2.63 0.30
C ARG A 23 -7.03 1.85 -1.01
N PHE A 24 -7.35 0.57 -0.90
CA PHE A 24 -7.54 -0.30 -2.05
C PHE A 24 -9.01 -0.24 -2.48
N PHE A 25 -9.22 0.25 -3.69
CA PHE A 25 -10.54 0.28 -4.33
C PHE A 25 -10.59 -0.67 -5.53
N ASP A 26 -9.49 -0.77 -6.26
CA ASP A 26 -9.37 -1.61 -7.45
C ASP A 26 -7.89 -1.92 -7.77
N HIS A 27 -7.66 -2.91 -8.63
CA HIS A 27 -6.31 -3.36 -9.01
C HIS A 27 -5.56 -2.38 -9.94
N ARG A 28 -6.26 -1.46 -10.61
CA ARG A 28 -5.65 -0.51 -11.57
C ARG A 28 -4.52 0.32 -10.95
N ASP A 29 -4.74 0.91 -9.77
CA ASP A 29 -3.72 1.71 -9.08
C ASP A 29 -2.45 0.90 -8.76
N ILE A 30 -2.61 -0.38 -8.40
CA ILE A 30 -1.50 -1.27 -8.08
C ILE A 30 -0.75 -1.67 -9.35
N ALA A 31 -1.46 -1.92 -10.44
CA ALA A 31 -0.86 -2.25 -11.73
C ALA A 31 0.01 -1.08 -12.24
N GLU A 32 -0.54 0.13 -12.25
CA GLU A 32 0.19 1.34 -12.64
C GLU A 32 1.42 1.56 -11.75
N ALA A 33 1.30 1.35 -10.43
CA ALA A 33 2.43 1.43 -9.52
C ALA A 33 3.52 0.39 -9.81
N ARG A 34 3.18 -0.82 -10.27
CA ARG A 34 4.17 -1.85 -10.63
C ARG A 34 4.88 -1.54 -11.95
N GLU A 35 4.23 -0.84 -12.87
CA GLU A 35 4.81 -0.42 -14.15
C GLU A 35 5.67 0.85 -14.00
N SER A 36 5.51 1.59 -12.91
CA SER A 36 6.22 2.83 -12.65
C SER A 36 7.67 2.59 -12.18
N SER A 37 8.64 3.17 -12.88
CA SER A 37 10.06 3.15 -12.49
C SER A 37 10.36 3.87 -11.16
N PHE A 38 9.42 4.70 -10.68
CA PHE A 38 9.53 5.41 -9.40
C PHE A 38 9.17 4.52 -8.21
N VAL A 39 8.59 3.36 -8.44
CA VAL A 39 8.09 2.45 -7.40
C VAL A 39 8.97 1.20 -7.35
N GLY A 40 9.65 1.01 -6.23
CA GLY A 40 10.60 -0.09 -6.08
C GLY A 40 9.93 -1.37 -5.63
N GLN A 41 8.98 -1.26 -4.70
CA GLN A 41 8.24 -2.38 -4.15
C GLN A 41 6.80 -2.00 -3.91
N VAL A 42 5.90 -2.94 -4.16
CA VAL A 42 4.46 -2.79 -3.94
C VAL A 42 3.98 -3.90 -3.02
N ILE A 43 3.23 -3.52 -1.99
CA ILE A 43 2.53 -4.43 -1.10
C ILE A 43 1.06 -4.42 -1.52
N GLY A 44 0.58 -5.61 -1.90
CA GLY A 44 -0.80 -5.83 -2.34
C GLY A 44 -1.83 -5.56 -1.25
N PRO A 45 -3.13 -5.65 -1.58
CA PRO A 45 -4.19 -5.29 -0.67
C PRO A 45 -4.11 -6.11 0.63
N PHE A 46 -4.08 -5.42 1.76
CA PHE A 46 -4.07 -5.97 3.10
C PHE A 46 -5.07 -5.24 3.99
N GLU A 47 -5.56 -5.93 5.02
CA GLU A 47 -6.51 -5.36 5.96
C GLU A 47 -5.81 -4.43 6.99
N ALA A 48 -6.35 -3.23 7.16
CA ALA A 48 -5.97 -2.32 8.23
C ALA A 48 -7.15 -1.43 8.65
N LYS A 49 -7.25 -1.19 9.96
CA LYS A 49 -8.33 -0.39 10.56
C LYS A 49 -8.28 1.09 10.17
N ASP A 50 -7.08 1.62 9.93
CA ASP A 50 -6.82 3.03 9.65
C ASP A 50 -5.48 3.20 8.92
N ARG A 51 -5.17 4.44 8.52
CA ARG A 51 -3.97 4.78 7.76
C ARG A 51 -2.69 4.50 8.54
N ASP A 52 -2.68 4.74 9.84
CA ASP A 52 -1.49 4.57 10.68
C ASP A 52 -1.15 3.08 10.84
N ALA A 53 -2.16 2.26 11.12
CA ALA A 53 -2.05 0.81 11.13
C ALA A 53 -1.59 0.26 9.77
N ALA A 54 -2.06 0.85 8.66
CA ALA A 54 -1.63 0.47 7.33
C ALA A 54 -0.15 0.81 7.08
N LEU A 55 0.28 2.00 7.49
CA LEU A 55 1.68 2.43 7.37
C LEU A 55 2.61 1.58 8.24
N ALA A 56 2.20 1.23 9.46
CA ALA A 56 2.96 0.36 10.35
C ALA A 56 3.13 -1.05 9.76
N LYS A 57 2.06 -1.64 9.19
CA LYS A 57 2.13 -2.91 8.47
C LYS A 57 3.07 -2.84 7.27
N ALA A 58 2.92 -1.80 6.43
CA ALA A 58 3.75 -1.61 5.25
C ALA A 58 5.24 -1.49 5.61
N ARG A 59 5.57 -0.72 6.65
CA ARG A 59 6.93 -0.58 7.18
C ARG A 59 7.55 -1.90 7.62
N ASN A 60 6.77 -2.79 8.24
CA ASN A 60 7.28 -4.08 8.69
C ASN A 60 7.47 -5.08 7.53
N SER A 61 6.69 -4.94 6.46
CA SER A 61 6.77 -5.81 5.28
C SER A 61 7.86 -5.41 4.27
N LEU A 62 8.31 -4.14 4.25
CA LEU A 62 9.35 -3.62 3.35
C LEU A 62 10.77 -3.65 3.96
N LYS A 63 11.06 -4.59 4.87
CA LYS A 63 12.35 -4.74 5.52
C LYS A 63 13.42 -5.34 4.63
#